data_AF-A0A951X931-F1
#
_entry.id   AF-A0A951X931-F1
#
_cell.length_a   1.000
_cell.length_b   1.000
_cell.length_c   1.000
_cell.angle_alpha   90.00
_cell.angle_beta   90.00
_cell.angle_gamma   90.00
#
_symmetry.space_group_name_H-M   'P 1'
#
loop_
_entity.id
_entity.type
_entity.pdbx_description
1 polymer ?
#
loop_
_entity_poly.entity_id
_entity_poly.type
_entity_poly.pdbx_seq_one_letter_code
_entity_poly.pdbx_strand_id
1 'polypeptide(L)' 'MKELIDKLQSEAGLSEEQALKAITLVKDFAKEKFPLFSGAIEKAFAKHSPKDDEDFLH' A
#
# COMPACT_ATOMS: atom_id res chain seq x y z
N MET A 1 3.79 -4.09 -3.98
CA MET A 1 2.74 -4.40 -2.97
C MET A 1 2.70 -5.83 -2.57
N LYS A 2 2.69 -6.75 -3.54
CA LYS A 2 2.60 -8.19 -3.29
C LYS A 2 3.59 -8.67 -2.21
N GLU A 3 4.86 -8.28 -2.33
CA GLU A 3 5.89 -8.59 -1.31
C GLU A 3 5.52 -8.07 0.10
N LEU A 4 4.96 -6.87 0.22
CA LEU A 4 4.55 -6.33 1.52
C LEU A 4 3.31 -7.05 2.06
N ILE A 5 2.35 -7.39 1.19
CA ILE A 5 1.17 -8.19 1.58
C ILE A 5 1.64 -9.57 2.05
N ASP A 6 2.50 -10.24 1.29
CA ASP A 6 3.06 -11.54 1.64
C ASP A 6 3.80 -11.50 2.99
N LYS A 7 4.56 -10.43 3.27
CA LYS A 7 5.20 -10.19 4.57
C LYS A 7 4.17 -9.98 5.69
N LEU A 8 3.14 -9.17 5.46
CA LEU A 8 2.07 -8.95 6.44
C LEU A 8 1.29 -10.24 6.74
N GLN A 9 1.09 -11.10 5.76
CA GLN A 9 0.43 -12.39 5.96
C GLN A 9 1.34 -13.39 6.69
N SER A 10 2.61 -13.50 6.27
CA SER A 10 3.54 -14.50 6.81
C SER A 10 4.13 -14.13 8.17
N GLU A 11 4.48 -12.86 8.39
CA GLU A 11 5.15 -12.41 9.62
C GLU A 11 4.15 -11.89 10.67
N ALA A 12 3.08 -11.22 10.23
CA ALA A 12 2.06 -10.67 11.14
C ALA A 12 0.76 -11.49 11.19
N GLY A 13 0.66 -12.58 10.43
CA GLY A 13 -0.49 -13.49 10.45
C GLY A 13 -1.80 -12.86 9.95
N LEU A 14 -1.71 -11.77 9.18
CA LEU A 14 -2.90 -11.07 8.68
C LEU A 14 -3.55 -11.84 7.53
N SER A 15 -4.87 -11.73 7.41
CA SER A 15 -5.55 -12.08 6.16
C SER A 15 -5.20 -11.07 5.07
N GLU A 16 -5.43 -11.41 3.80
CA GLU A 16 -5.20 -10.49 2.67
C GLU A 16 -5.98 -9.18 2.84
N GLU A 17 -7.26 -9.27 3.24
CA GLU A 17 -8.09 -8.10 3.51
C GLU A 17 -7.53 -7.24 4.65
N GLN A 18 -7.02 -7.86 5.71
CA GLN A 18 -6.40 -7.15 6.83
C GLN A 18 -5.08 -6.48 6.42
N ALA A 19 -4.26 -7.14 5.59
CA ALA A 19 -3.03 -6.58 5.07
C ALA A 19 -3.30 -5.33 4.20
N LEU A 20 -4.29 -5.41 3.30
CA LEU A 20 -4.71 -4.26 2.47
C LEU A 20 -5.22 -3.09 3.33
N LYS A 21 -6.02 -3.38 4.36
CA LYS A 21 -6.48 -2.36 5.32
C LYS A 21 -5.32 -1.75 6.12
N ALA A 22 -4.37 -2.56 6.58
CA ALA A 22 -3.21 -2.09 7.32
C ALA A 22 -2.33 -1.15 6.47
N ILE A 23 -2.07 -1.52 5.22
CA ILE A 23 -1.33 -0.69 4.25
C ILE A 23 -2.03 0.66 4.06
N THR A 24 -3.36 0.65 3.89
CA THR A 24 -4.16 1.87 3.74
C THR A 24 -4.08 2.75 4.98
N LEU A 25 -4.25 2.17 6.17
CA LEU A 25 -4.17 2.89 7.43
C LEU A 25 -2.79 3.54 7.65
N VAL A 26 -1.70 2.82 7.33
CA VAL A 26 -0.34 3.36 7.42
C VAL A 26 -0.11 4.49 6.42
N LYS A 27 -0.62 4.36 5.18
CA LYS A 27 -0.55 5.42 4.17
C LYS A 27 -1.23 6.70 4.68
N ASP A 28 -2.45 6.57 5.18
CA ASP A 28 -3.24 7.71 5.63
C ASP A 28 -2.63 8.35 6.89
N PHE A 29 -2.15 7.53 7.83
CA PHE A 29 -1.42 8.01 9.00
C PHE A 29 -0.14 8.77 8.61
N ALA A 30 0.63 8.25 7.65
CA ALA A 30 1.84 8.91 7.17
C ALA A 30 1.52 10.26 6.51
N LYS A 31 0.44 10.35 5.72
CA LYS A 31 0.00 11.62 5.11
C LYS A 31 -0.43 12.64 6.17
N GLU A 32 -1.13 12.20 7.21
CA GLU A 32 -1.54 13.08 8.31
C GLU A 32 -0.32 13.64 9.07
N LYS A 33 0.68 12.80 9.36
CA LYS A 33 1.88 13.22 10.11
C LYS A 33 2.88 13.99 9.26
N PHE A 34 2.92 13.73 7.96
CA PHE A 34 3.89 14.33 7.04
C PHE A 34 3.19 14.97 5.81
N PRO A 35 2.38 16.01 6.02
CA PRO A 35 1.52 16.57 4.97
C PRO A 35 2.31 17.11 3.77
N LEU A 36 3.51 17.66 4.02
CA LEU A 36 4.41 18.14 2.96
C LEU A 36 4.83 17.03 1.99
N PHE A 37 4.86 15.78 2.44
CA PHE A 37 5.26 14.63 1.64
C PHE A 37 4.07 13.81 1.12
N SER A 38 2.83 14.29 1.29
CA SER A 38 1.61 13.55 0.92
C SER A 38 1.64 13.04 -0.53
N GLY A 39 2.10 13.86 -1.47
CA GLY A 39 2.19 13.46 -2.88
C GLY A 39 3.24 12.37 -3.15
N ALA A 40 4.35 12.37 -2.42
CA ALA A 40 5.37 11.33 -2.53
C ALA A 40 4.90 10.01 -1.87
N ILE A 41 4.23 10.11 -0.72
CA ILE A 41 3.61 8.97 -0.03
C ILE A 41 2.54 8.34 -0.93
N GLU A 42 1.67 9.14 -1.56
CA GLU A 42 0.66 8.61 -2.47
C GLU A 42 1.31 7.84 -3.63
N LYS A 43 2.36 8.40 -4.26
CA LYS A 43 3.09 7.72 -5.36
C LYS A 43 3.77 6.42 -4.92
N ALA A 44 4.35 6.39 -3.72
CA ALA A 44 5.03 5.20 -3.19
C ALA A 44 4.05 4.03 -2.97
N PHE A 45 2.81 4.33 -2.58
CA PHE A 45 1.76 3.33 -2.36
C PHE A 45 0.91 3.07 -3.62
N ALA A 46 0.84 4.00 -4.58
CA ALA A 46 0.06 3.89 -5.82
C ALA A 46 0.71 2.98 -6.87
N LYS A 47 2.05 3.04 -7.04
CA LYS A 47 2.83 2.24 -8.04
C LYS A 47 2.71 0.71 -7.86
N HIS A 48 1.92 0.30 -6.89
CA HIS A 48 1.83 -1.02 -6.29
C HIS A 48 0.35 -1.43 -6.16
N SER A 49 -0.62 -0.60 -6.56
CA SER A 49 -2.02 -1.01 -6.61
C SER A 49 -2.22 -2.02 -7.76
N PRO A 50 -3.00 -3.11 -7.59
CA PRO A 50 -3.20 -4.14 -8.63
C PRO A 50 -3.71 -3.61 -9.98
N LYS A 51 -4.25 -2.39 -10.02
CA LYS A 51 -4.78 -1.76 -11.24
C LYS A 51 -3.72 -1.28 -12.23
N ASP A 52 -2.52 -0.92 -11.78
CA ASP A 52 -1.51 -0.33 -12.68
C ASP A 52 -0.85 -1.38 -13.59
N ASP A 53 -0.90 -2.67 -13.22
CA ASP A 53 -0.38 -3.76 -14.06
C ASP A 53 -1.31 -4.09 -15.25
N GLU A 54 -2.61 -3.72 -15.19
CA GLU A 54 -3.55 -3.93 -16.31
C GLU A 54 -3.54 -2.78 -17.33
N ASP A 55 -3.29 -1.53 -16.89
CA ASP A 55 -3.22 -0.36 -17.78
C ASP A 55 -1.92 -0.29 -18.60
N PHE A 56 -0.89 -1.08 -18.27
CA PHE A 56 0.36 -1.15 -19.04
C PHE A 56 0.32 -2.18 -20.19
N LEU A 57 -0.74 -3.00 -20.26
CA LEU A 57 -0.94 -4.05 -21.27
C LEU A 57 -1.92 -3.66 -22.39
N HIS A 58 -2.35 -2.39 -22.45
CA HIS A 58 -3.22 -1.84 -23.50
C HIS A 58 -2.60 -0.63 -24.22
#